data_AF-A0A059G6P2-F1
#
_entry.id   AF-A0A059G6P2-F1
#
_cell.length_a   1.000
_cell.length_b   1.000
_cell.length_c   1.000
_cell.angle_alpha   90.00
_cell.angle_beta   90.00
_cell.angle_gamma   90.00
#
_symmetry.space_group_name_H-M   'P 1'
#
loop_
_entity.id
_entity.type
_entity.pdbx_description
1 polymer ?
#
loop_
_entity_poly.entity_id
_entity_poly.type
_entity_poly.pdbx_seq_one_letter_code
_entity_poly.pdbx_strand_id
1 'polypeptide(L)'
;MSRRPLGAADADSRAILELSRRQIIAGSVAVAIVKDLPAQTDPAVDVCRAWLAREAEHEALIRRWQKLENYLIHERSWLELSEQECAAIPEVAELDAIDERLDALHEKRQELLTSLPKVYSTTPQGLALKLAVAAIIVMPDENEEAHNLLTSALHDLQTLAL
;
A
#
# COMPACT_ATOMS: atom_id res chain seq x y z
N MET A 1 -22.77 -49.53 -53.29
CA MET A 1 -21.37 -49.89 -53.57
C MET A 1 -20.58 -48.61 -53.80
N SER A 2 -19.46 -48.44 -53.08
CA SER A 2 -18.16 -47.91 -53.57
C SER A 2 -18.08 -46.47 -54.08
N ARG A 3 -17.09 -45.62 -53.80
CA ARG A 3 -15.91 -45.51 -52.91
C ARG A 3 -15.44 -44.05 -53.09
N ARG A 4 -14.86 -43.41 -52.07
CA ARG A 4 -13.99 -42.23 -52.28
C ARG A 4 -12.70 -42.66 -53.02
N PRO A 5 -12.07 -41.71 -53.72
CA PRO A 5 -10.74 -41.21 -53.30
C PRO A 5 -10.67 -39.67 -53.40
N LEU A 6 -10.29 -38.92 -52.38
CA LEU A 6 -8.93 -38.48 -51.99
C LEU A 6 -7.91 -38.25 -53.12
N GLY A 7 -7.54 -36.98 -53.28
CA GLY A 7 -6.14 -36.56 -53.44
C GLY A 7 -5.76 -36.00 -54.80
N ALA A 8 -5.56 -34.67 -54.87
CA ALA A 8 -4.25 -34.07 -55.15
C ALA A 8 -4.35 -32.55 -55.37
N ALA A 9 -3.39 -31.84 -54.77
CA ALA A 9 -2.95 -30.47 -55.04
C ALA A 9 -3.89 -29.33 -54.60
N ASP A 10 -3.75 -28.67 -53.44
CA ASP A 10 -2.65 -28.54 -52.47
C ASP A 10 -1.25 -28.37 -53.09
N ALA A 11 -1.07 -27.27 -53.80
CA ALA A 11 0.26 -26.72 -54.09
C ALA A 11 0.39 -25.22 -53.80
N ASP A 12 -0.72 -24.49 -53.57
CA ASP A 12 -0.69 -23.02 -53.49
C ASP A 12 -1.07 -22.44 -52.12
N SER A 13 -1.45 -23.29 -51.15
CA SER A 13 -1.79 -22.86 -49.78
C SER A 13 -0.72 -23.22 -48.74
N ARG A 14 0.36 -23.90 -49.15
CA ARG A 14 1.40 -24.43 -48.27
C ARG A 14 2.53 -23.45 -47.89
N ALA A 15 2.58 -22.25 -48.46
CA ALA A 15 3.66 -21.31 -48.14
C ALA A 15 3.26 -20.18 -47.17
N ILE A 16 1.96 -19.90 -46.99
CA ILE A 16 1.50 -18.73 -46.21
C ILE A 16 0.86 -19.11 -44.86
N LEU A 17 0.62 -20.40 -44.60
CA LEU A 17 0.12 -20.93 -43.32
C LEU A 17 1.20 -21.61 -42.46
N GLU A 18 2.48 -21.37 -42.76
CA GLU A 18 3.67 -21.88 -42.05
C GLU A 18 4.14 -20.96 -40.91
N LEU A 19 3.23 -20.25 -40.24
CA LEU A 19 3.51 -19.63 -38.94
C LEU A 19 2.25 -19.70 -38.07
N SER A 20 2.40 -20.28 -36.88
CA SER A 20 1.39 -20.34 -35.80
C SER A 20 0.45 -21.54 -35.80
N ARG A 21 1.00 -22.74 -35.49
CA ARG A 21 0.33 -23.81 -34.73
C ARG A 21 1.27 -24.95 -34.31
N ARG A 22 2.44 -24.61 -33.75
CA ARG A 22 3.15 -25.53 -32.83
C ARG A 22 2.51 -25.48 -31.43
N GLN A 23 1.25 -25.90 -31.37
CA GLN A 23 0.61 -26.37 -30.15
C GLN A 23 0.40 -27.86 -30.27
N ILE A 24 1.46 -28.64 -30.03
CA ILE A 24 1.35 -30.03 -29.57
C ILE A 24 2.42 -30.22 -28.50
N ILE A 25 1.93 -30.24 -27.26
CA ILE A 25 2.34 -31.10 -26.14
C ILE A 25 3.79 -31.60 -26.20
N ALA A 26 4.66 -30.95 -25.43
CA ALA A 26 5.90 -31.53 -24.94
C ALA A 26 6.08 -31.10 -23.48
N GLY A 27 6.20 -32.08 -22.59
CA GLY A 27 6.96 -31.95 -21.36
C GLY A 27 6.20 -31.41 -20.15
N SER A 28 5.64 -32.32 -19.36
CA SER A 28 5.50 -32.17 -17.92
C SER A 28 6.80 -31.68 -17.28
N VAL A 29 6.96 -30.38 -16.99
CA VAL A 29 7.76 -29.85 -15.86
C VAL A 29 7.25 -28.45 -15.47
N ALA A 30 6.12 -28.37 -14.77
CA ALA A 30 5.86 -27.24 -13.86
C ALA A 30 5.08 -27.68 -12.59
N VAL A 31 5.04 -28.99 -12.31
CA VAL A 31 4.42 -29.54 -11.09
C VAL A 31 5.47 -29.80 -9.99
N ALA A 32 6.68 -29.24 -10.13
CA ALA A 32 7.75 -29.42 -9.15
C ALA A 32 8.55 -28.13 -8.87
N ILE A 33 7.87 -26.99 -8.70
CA ILE A 33 8.42 -25.86 -7.92
C ILE A 33 7.41 -25.42 -6.86
N VAL A 34 6.75 -26.38 -6.21
CA VAL A 34 5.92 -26.13 -5.00
C VAL A 34 6.53 -26.83 -3.78
N LYS A 35 7.86 -27.01 -3.79
CA LYS A 35 8.59 -27.65 -2.70
C LYS A 35 9.85 -26.85 -2.38
N ASP A 36 9.59 -25.61 -1.94
CA ASP A 36 10.46 -24.63 -1.26
C ASP A 36 10.19 -23.19 -1.74
N LEU A 37 8.91 -22.83 -1.89
CA LEU A 37 8.59 -21.42 -1.68
C LEU A 37 8.70 -21.19 -0.17
N PRO A 38 9.63 -20.36 0.33
CA PRO A 38 9.58 -19.94 1.73
C PRO A 38 8.17 -19.43 1.99
N ALA A 39 7.63 -19.64 3.19
CA ALA A 39 6.35 -19.04 3.60
C ALA A 39 6.37 -17.57 3.17
N GLN A 40 5.71 -17.27 2.05
CA GLN A 40 6.03 -16.06 1.31
C GLN A 40 5.31 -14.96 2.06
N THR A 41 6.06 -14.25 2.90
CA THR A 41 5.57 -13.09 3.62
C THR A 41 4.91 -12.18 2.60
N ASP A 42 3.63 -11.88 2.81
CA ASP A 42 2.86 -11.04 1.90
C ASP A 42 3.57 -9.67 1.81
N PRO A 43 4.09 -9.29 0.63
CA PRO A 43 4.87 -8.07 0.50
C PRO A 43 4.04 -6.81 0.81
N ALA A 44 2.71 -6.88 0.69
CA ALA A 44 1.84 -5.77 1.08
C ALA A 44 1.79 -5.61 2.61
N VAL A 45 1.94 -6.69 3.38
CA VAL A 45 1.89 -6.64 4.85
C VAL A 45 3.02 -5.77 5.40
N ASP A 46 4.25 -5.97 4.94
CA ASP A 46 5.40 -5.22 5.45
C ASP A 46 5.31 -3.73 5.09
N VAL A 47 4.94 -3.41 3.85
CA VAL A 47 4.78 -2.03 3.39
C VAL A 47 3.64 -1.33 4.14
N CYS A 48 2.49 -1.97 4.30
CA CYS A 48 1.37 -1.41 5.06
C CYS A 48 1.71 -1.24 6.54
N ARG A 49 2.39 -2.20 7.18
CA ARG A 49 2.83 -2.07 8.59
C ARG A 49 3.81 -0.91 8.75
N ALA A 50 4.74 -0.76 7.83
CA ALA A 50 5.69 0.35 7.83
C ALA A 50 5.00 1.71 7.67
N TRP A 51 3.93 1.77 6.87
CA TRP A 51 3.10 2.96 6.71
C TRP A 51 2.29 3.26 7.98
N LEU A 52 1.56 2.26 8.51
CA LEU A 52 0.72 2.39 9.71
C LEU A 52 1.52 2.75 10.96
N ALA A 53 2.74 2.22 11.11
CA ALA A 53 3.62 2.59 12.21
C ALA A 53 4.01 4.08 12.17
N ARG A 54 4.22 4.63 10.97
CA ARG A 54 4.51 6.06 10.77
C ARG A 54 3.30 6.93 11.00
N GLU A 55 2.10 6.46 10.62
CA GLU A 55 0.85 7.14 10.99
C GLU A 55 0.69 7.23 12.51
N ALA A 56 0.90 6.11 13.21
CA ALA A 56 0.82 6.09 14.66
C ALA A 56 1.85 7.02 15.34
N GLU A 57 3.06 7.10 14.77
CA GLU A 57 4.09 8.04 15.22
C GLU A 57 3.68 9.50 14.96
N HIS A 58 3.19 9.82 13.76
CA HIS A 58 2.67 11.15 13.41
C HIS A 58 1.57 11.59 14.39
N GLU A 59 0.59 10.74 14.62
CA GLU A 59 -0.50 10.97 15.58
C GLU A 59 -0.01 11.20 17.01
N ALA A 60 1.01 10.47 17.46
CA ALA A 60 1.61 10.66 18.77
C ALA A 60 2.36 12.00 18.88
N LEU A 61 3.06 12.39 17.82
CA LEU A 61 3.78 13.66 17.73
C LEU A 61 2.83 14.85 17.69
N ILE A 62 1.74 14.81 16.91
CA ILE A 62 0.71 15.86 16.91
C ILE A 62 0.12 16.05 18.31
N ARG A 63 -0.20 14.96 19.03
CA ARG A 63 -0.67 15.06 20.43
C ARG A 63 0.37 15.66 21.37
N ARG A 64 1.65 15.35 21.18
CA ARG A 64 2.75 15.92 21.97
C ARG A 64 2.91 17.40 21.69
N TRP A 65 2.89 17.78 20.41
CA TRP A 65 2.96 19.16 19.93
C TRP A 65 1.84 19.99 20.55
N GLN A 66 0.58 19.55 20.43
CA GLN A 66 -0.58 20.23 21.01
C GLN A 66 -0.47 20.40 22.53
N LYS A 67 0.08 19.40 23.24
CA LYS A 67 0.30 19.50 24.69
C LYS A 67 1.36 20.54 25.03
N LEU A 68 2.44 20.61 24.26
CA LEU A 68 3.52 21.58 24.44
C LEU A 68 3.06 22.99 24.10
N GLU A 69 2.35 23.17 22.99
CA GLU A 69 1.75 24.46 22.60
C GLU A 69 0.86 24.99 23.72
N ASN A 70 -0.09 24.17 24.21
CA ASN A 70 -0.96 24.57 25.32
C ASN A 70 -0.17 24.96 26.58
N TYR A 71 0.87 24.17 26.93
CA TYR A 71 1.74 24.50 28.06
C TYR A 71 2.47 25.83 27.87
N LEU A 72 3.04 26.07 26.70
CA LEU A 72 3.77 27.30 26.37
C LEU A 72 2.86 28.52 26.39
N ILE A 73 1.65 28.42 25.84
CA ILE A 73 0.66 29.51 25.88
C ILE A 73 0.28 29.84 27.32
N HIS A 74 0.00 28.84 28.15
CA HIS A 74 -0.54 29.08 29.50
C HIS A 74 0.52 29.40 30.55
N GLU A 75 1.67 28.75 30.52
CA GLU A 75 2.67 28.81 31.60
C GLU A 75 3.85 29.72 31.25
N ARG A 76 4.06 30.01 29.96
CA ARG A 76 5.20 30.81 29.48
C ARG A 76 4.78 32.09 28.77
N SER A 77 3.48 32.39 28.69
CA SER A 77 2.94 33.51 27.91
C SER A 77 3.54 33.57 26.50
N TRP A 78 3.70 32.41 25.86
CA TRP A 78 4.51 32.28 24.64
C TRP A 78 4.12 33.26 23.52
N LEU A 79 2.83 33.60 23.42
CA LEU A 79 2.30 34.57 22.46
C LEU A 79 2.81 36.01 22.66
N GLU A 80 3.39 36.32 23.82
CA GLU A 80 3.89 37.65 24.20
C GLU A 80 5.42 37.73 24.13
N LEU A 81 6.11 36.60 23.86
CA LEU A 81 7.57 36.53 23.86
C LEU A 81 8.16 36.99 22.52
N SER A 82 9.32 37.63 22.59
CA SER A 82 10.16 37.89 21.41
C SER A 82 10.86 36.61 20.94
N GLU A 83 11.31 36.58 19.68
CA GLU A 83 12.06 35.44 19.13
C GLU A 83 13.28 35.06 19.98
N GLN A 84 13.95 36.06 20.57
CA GLN A 84 15.15 35.86 21.38
C GLN A 84 14.82 35.20 22.74
N GLU A 85 13.65 35.50 23.31
CA GLU A 85 13.14 34.87 24.52
C GLU A 85 12.64 33.45 24.24
N CYS A 86 11.99 33.24 23.10
CA CYS A 86 11.59 31.91 22.63
C CYS A 86 12.79 30.97 22.45
N ALA A 87 13.88 31.45 21.85
CA ALA A 87 15.10 30.68 21.64
C ALA A 87 15.76 30.19 22.94
N ALA A 88 15.43 30.80 24.09
CA ALA A 88 15.91 30.38 25.40
C ALA A 88 15.02 29.31 26.07
N ILE A 89 13.87 28.97 25.49
CA ILE A 89 12.90 28.02 26.04
C ILE A 89 13.13 26.63 25.43
N PRO A 90 13.54 25.62 26.23
CA PRO A 90 13.78 24.27 25.74
C PRO A 90 12.57 23.62 25.04
N GLU A 91 11.36 23.91 25.52
CA GLU A 91 10.12 23.38 24.95
C GLU A 91 9.83 23.92 23.54
N VAL A 92 10.33 25.12 23.18
CA VAL A 92 10.24 25.64 21.81
C VAL A 92 11.14 24.84 20.88
N ALA A 93 12.37 24.51 21.32
CA ALA A 93 13.25 23.63 20.56
C ALA A 93 12.68 22.20 20.40
N GLU A 94 11.87 21.73 21.36
CA GLU A 94 11.15 20.47 21.21
C GLU A 94 10.03 20.57 20.17
N LEU A 95 9.29 21.69 20.10
CA LEU A 95 8.29 21.92 19.04
C LEU A 95 8.94 21.90 17.65
N ASP A 96 10.04 22.64 17.47
CA ASP A 96 10.77 22.68 16.20
C ASP A 96 11.23 21.27 15.77
N ALA A 97 11.76 20.49 16.72
CA ALA A 97 12.18 19.11 16.45
C ALA A 97 11.00 18.17 16.12
N ILE A 98 9.82 18.41 16.70
CA ILE A 98 8.61 17.68 16.35
C ILE A 98 8.16 18.04 14.93
N ASP A 99 8.17 19.32 14.56
CA ASP A 99 7.78 19.80 13.23
C ASP A 99 8.68 19.20 12.14
N GLU A 100 10.01 19.26 12.32
CA GLU A 100 10.97 18.60 11.42
C GLU A 100 10.70 17.09 11.28
N ARG A 101 10.31 16.42 12.38
CA ARG A 101 10.00 14.99 12.36
C ARG A 101 8.68 14.70 11.65
N LEU A 102 7.67 15.55 11.82
CA LEU A 102 6.38 15.44 11.14
C LEU A 102 6.56 15.56 9.61
N ASP A 103 7.36 16.51 9.16
CA ASP A 103 7.70 16.69 7.73
C ASP A 103 8.39 15.44 7.16
N ALA A 104 9.42 14.93 7.85
CA ALA A 104 10.12 13.72 7.44
C ALA A 104 9.19 12.47 7.42
N LEU A 105 8.25 12.37 8.37
CA LEU A 105 7.26 11.29 8.38
C LEU A 105 6.28 11.42 7.22
N HIS A 106 5.84 12.63 6.89
CA HIS A 106 4.96 12.90 5.76
C HIS A 106 5.60 12.44 4.45
N GLU A 107 6.85 12.84 4.18
CA GLU A 107 7.58 12.42 2.98
C GLU A 107 7.65 10.89 2.87
N LYS A 108 8.04 10.20 3.95
CA LYS A 108 8.13 8.73 3.96
C LYS A 108 6.78 8.03 3.82
N ARG A 109 5.72 8.56 4.43
CA ARG A 109 4.37 8.04 4.22
C ARG A 109 3.93 8.23 2.78
N GLN A 110 4.24 9.37 2.15
CA GLN A 110 3.87 9.64 0.77
C GLN A 110 4.63 8.75 -0.23
N GLU A 111 5.92 8.51 0.00
CA GLU A 111 6.73 7.53 -0.75
C GLU A 111 6.09 6.13 -0.70
N LEU A 112 5.78 5.65 0.51
CA LEU A 112 5.16 4.34 0.72
C LEU A 112 3.77 4.28 0.08
N LEU A 113 2.92 5.29 0.28
CA LEU A 113 1.58 5.36 -0.30
C LEU A 113 1.62 5.33 -1.83
N THR A 114 2.55 6.06 -2.46
CA THR A 114 2.74 6.06 -3.91
C THR A 114 3.19 4.69 -4.44
N SER A 115 3.94 3.93 -3.64
CA SER A 115 4.38 2.58 -4.00
C SER A 115 3.31 1.51 -3.79
N LEU A 116 2.43 1.70 -2.79
CA LEU A 116 1.54 0.66 -2.28
C LEU A 116 0.58 0.05 -3.32
N PRO A 117 -0.01 0.81 -4.27
CA PRO A 117 -0.83 0.23 -5.34
C PRO A 117 -0.08 -0.78 -6.22
N LYS A 118 1.25 -0.68 -6.32
CA LYS A 118 2.11 -1.54 -7.14
C LYS A 118 2.50 -2.84 -6.42
N VAL A 119 2.29 -2.91 -5.11
CA VAL A 119 2.61 -4.09 -4.29
C VAL A 119 1.39 -5.00 -4.25
N TYR A 120 1.47 -6.22 -4.78
CA TYR A 120 0.34 -7.14 -4.74
C TYR A 120 0.16 -7.74 -3.34
N SER A 121 -1.10 -7.88 -2.92
CA SER A 121 -1.44 -8.66 -1.73
C SER A 121 -1.63 -10.11 -2.13
N THR A 122 -1.03 -11.03 -1.40
CA THR A 122 -1.18 -12.49 -1.62
C THR A 122 -2.05 -13.16 -0.56
N THR A 123 -2.39 -12.44 0.51
CA THR A 123 -3.18 -12.92 1.64
C THR A 123 -4.36 -12.00 1.96
N PRO A 124 -5.42 -12.51 2.65
CA PRO A 124 -6.47 -11.66 3.19
C PRO A 124 -5.95 -10.58 4.14
N GLN A 125 -4.89 -10.90 4.92
CA GLN A 125 -4.27 -9.95 5.83
C GLN A 125 -3.64 -8.76 5.09
N GLY A 126 -2.90 -9.00 4.00
CA GLY A 126 -2.32 -7.92 3.20
C GLY A 126 -3.39 -7.01 2.57
N LEU A 127 -4.51 -7.60 2.14
CA LEU A 127 -5.61 -6.84 1.56
C LEU A 127 -6.33 -6.02 2.63
N ALA A 128 -6.57 -6.60 3.80
CA ALA A 128 -7.14 -5.90 4.95
C ALA A 128 -6.26 -4.70 5.35
N LEU A 129 -4.94 -4.88 5.42
CA LEU A 129 -4.02 -3.80 5.74
C LEU A 129 -4.01 -2.70 4.66
N LYS A 130 -4.13 -3.05 3.38
CA LYS A 130 -4.28 -2.05 2.30
C LYS A 130 -5.57 -1.24 2.44
N LEU A 131 -6.69 -1.91 2.72
CA LEU A 131 -7.97 -1.23 2.95
C LEU A 131 -7.91 -0.33 4.19
N ALA A 132 -7.23 -0.76 5.26
CA ALA A 132 -7.00 0.07 6.44
C ALA A 132 -6.20 1.34 6.12
N VAL A 133 -5.11 1.23 5.34
CA VAL A 133 -4.35 2.40 4.87
C VAL A 133 -5.24 3.33 4.03
N ALA A 134 -6.00 2.77 3.09
CA ALA A 134 -6.90 3.56 2.24
C ALA A 134 -7.98 4.30 3.05
N ALA A 135 -8.56 3.65 4.08
CA ALA A 135 -9.57 4.26 4.94
C ALA A 135 -9.02 5.40 5.81
N ILE A 136 -7.73 5.38 6.16
CA ILE A 136 -7.07 6.49 6.87
C ILE A 136 -6.81 7.66 5.91
N ILE A 137 -6.38 7.38 4.67
CA ILE A 137 -6.11 8.41 3.67
C ILE A 137 -7.38 9.10 3.19
N VAL A 138 -8.45 8.33 2.96
CA VAL A 138 -9.75 8.87 2.56
C VAL A 138 -10.47 9.28 3.83
N MET A 139 -10.27 10.53 4.25
CA MET A 139 -10.88 11.05 5.46
C MET A 139 -12.40 11.22 5.28
N PRO A 140 -13.20 10.96 6.33
CA PRO A 140 -14.66 11.02 6.22
C PRO A 140 -15.19 12.44 5.94
N ASP A 141 -14.47 13.48 6.34
CA ASP A 141 -14.80 14.88 6.06
C ASP A 141 -14.49 15.29 4.61
N GLU A 142 -13.57 14.60 3.94
CA GLU A 142 -13.26 14.81 2.51
C GLU A 142 -14.16 13.98 1.58
N ASN A 143 -14.43 12.72 1.94
CA ASN A 143 -15.25 11.82 1.15
C ASN A 143 -15.87 10.71 2.02
N GLU A 144 -17.02 11.01 2.62
CA GLU A 144 -17.74 10.12 3.52
C GLU A 144 -18.15 8.80 2.83
N GLU A 145 -18.64 8.84 1.58
CA GLU A 145 -19.10 7.63 0.89
C GLU A 145 -17.95 6.65 0.62
N ALA A 146 -16.81 7.15 0.16
CA ALA A 146 -15.63 6.31 -0.10
C ALA A 146 -15.03 5.78 1.20
N HIS A 147 -14.96 6.60 2.25
CA HIS A 147 -14.52 6.16 3.58
C HIS A 147 -15.39 5.01 4.10
N ASN A 148 -16.72 5.18 4.08
CA ASN A 148 -17.66 4.18 4.56
C ASN A 148 -17.59 2.88 3.74
N LEU A 149 -17.41 2.97 2.42
CA LEU A 149 -17.23 1.80 1.56
C LEU A 149 -15.94 1.04 1.87
N LEU A 150 -14.83 1.75 2.09
CA LEU A 150 -13.55 1.12 2.45
C LEU A 150 -13.62 0.42 3.81
N THR A 151 -14.21 1.07 4.80
CA THR A 151 -14.37 0.53 6.15
C THR A 151 -15.32 -0.68 6.19
N SER A 152 -16.43 -0.64 5.45
CA SER A 152 -17.33 -1.80 5.34
C SER A 152 -16.67 -2.97 4.60
N ALA A 153 -15.96 -2.73 3.49
CA ALA A 153 -15.23 -3.76 2.77
C ALA A 153 -14.13 -4.42 3.63
N LEU A 154 -13.45 -3.63 4.48
CA LEU A 154 -12.49 -4.14 5.45
C LEU A 154 -13.18 -5.07 6.47
N HIS A 155 -14.34 -4.67 7.00
CA HIS A 155 -15.10 -5.48 7.95
C HIS A 155 -15.60 -6.80 7.34
N ASP A 156 -16.12 -6.75 6.11
CA ASP A 156 -16.56 -7.93 5.37
C ASP A 156 -15.41 -8.91 5.15
N LEU A 157 -14.24 -8.39 4.74
CA LEU A 157 -13.04 -9.21 4.55
C LEU A 157 -12.57 -9.87 5.85
N GLN A 158 -12.59 -9.14 6.96
CA GLN A 158 -12.26 -9.69 8.28
C GLN A 158 -13.22 -10.80 8.67
N THR A 159 -14.51 -10.65 8.37
CA THR A 159 -15.53 -11.66 8.70
C THR A 159 -15.42 -12.92 7.83
N LEU A 160 -15.02 -12.77 6.57
CA LEU A 160 -14.98 -13.87 5.59
C LEU A 160 -13.66 -14.63 5.57
N ALA A 161 -12.55 -14.02 5.98
CA ALA A 161 -11.21 -14.52 5.61
C ALA A 161 -10.11 -14.36 6.68
N LEU A 162 -10.43 -13.85 7.87
CA LEU A 162 -9.49 -13.70 9.01
C LEU A 162 -10.11 -14.24 10.30
#